data_AF-A0A0X3PDH1-F1
#
_entry.id   AF-A0A0X3PDH1-F1
#
_cell.length_a   1.000
_cell.length_b   1.000
_cell.length_c   1.000
_cell.angle_alpha   90.00
_cell.angle_beta   90.00
_cell.angle_gamma   90.00
#
_symmetry.space_group_name_H-M   'P 1'
#
loop_
_entity.id
_entity.type
_entity.pdbx_description
1 polymer ?
#
loop_
_entity_poly.entity_id
_entity_poly.type
_entity_poly.pdbx_seq_one_letter_code
_entity_poly.pdbx_strand_id
1 'polypeptide(L)'
;SSHKPSDLAIVPFFDLFNHSPAVSVKLHIDGDCMRLSSSGGSLSGDQVFINYGDHENLFLLCEYGFCIPDGLNPSDAYFPTYSELLTVSPKISNELDHVLTELNIDIDISDQSSERVNRYWKSVFISRGGPSYFLLLILYALSFGAGEQPSANQLFF
;
A
#
# COMPACT_ATOMS: atom_id res chain seq x y z
N SER A 1 5.85 -2.66 23.94
CA SER A 1 4.45 -3.11 23.87
C SER A 1 4.45 -4.47 23.19
N SER A 2 4.10 -5.54 23.89
CA SER A 2 4.00 -6.89 23.31
C SER A 2 2.81 -6.91 22.37
N HIS A 3 3.06 -7.02 21.06
CA HIS A 3 2.01 -7.35 20.10
C HIS A 3 1.50 -8.75 20.46
N LYS A 4 0.31 -8.82 21.07
CA LYS A 4 -0.46 -10.07 21.06
C LYS A 4 -0.71 -10.43 19.60
N PRO A 5 -0.57 -11.71 19.21
CA PRO A 5 -1.06 -12.14 17.90
C PRO A 5 -2.54 -11.77 17.82
N SER A 6 -2.92 -11.06 16.76
CA SER A 6 -4.32 -10.87 16.42
C SER A 6 -4.93 -12.25 16.20
N ASP A 7 -5.92 -12.61 17.01
CA ASP A 7 -6.64 -13.87 16.83
C ASP A 7 -7.30 -13.85 15.45
N LEU A 8 -6.83 -14.72 14.56
CA LEU A 8 -7.41 -14.92 13.23
C LEU A 8 -8.55 -15.92 13.34
N ALA A 9 -9.70 -15.57 12.76
CA ALA A 9 -10.85 -16.43 12.71
C ALA A 9 -11.43 -16.46 11.30
N ILE A 10 -11.88 -17.64 10.87
CA ILE A 10 -12.78 -17.77 9.73
C ILE A 10 -14.18 -17.47 10.26
N VAL A 11 -14.90 -16.59 9.56
CA VAL A 11 -16.26 -16.23 9.93
C VAL A 11 -17.20 -16.81 8.87
N PRO A 12 -17.89 -17.92 9.19
CA PRO A 12 -18.76 -18.58 8.23
C PRO A 12 -19.76 -17.60 7.63
N PHE A 13 -20.09 -17.81 6.36
CA PHE A 13 -20.97 -16.97 5.53
C PHE A 13 -20.37 -15.64 5.11
N PHE A 14 -19.61 -14.95 5.98
CA PHE A 14 -19.03 -13.66 5.64
C PHE A 14 -17.87 -13.81 4.65
N ASP A 15 -17.16 -14.93 4.75
CA ASP A 15 -16.09 -15.38 3.87
C ASP A 15 -16.55 -15.72 2.43
N LEU A 16 -17.87 -15.83 2.19
CA LEU A 16 -18.42 -16.07 0.86
C LEU A 16 -18.61 -14.80 0.03
N PHE A 17 -18.63 -13.62 0.65
CA PHE A 17 -18.89 -12.37 -0.06
C PHE A 17 -17.62 -11.87 -0.77
N ASN A 18 -17.73 -11.58 -2.06
CA ASN A 18 -16.62 -11.06 -2.85
C ASN A 18 -16.30 -9.59 -2.54
N HIS A 19 -15.07 -9.19 -2.87
CA HIS A 19 -14.59 -7.82 -2.73
C HIS A 19 -15.16 -6.86 -3.78
N SER A 20 -15.47 -5.62 -3.38
CA SER A 20 -15.63 -4.47 -4.27
C SER A 20 -15.16 -3.19 -3.57
N PRO A 21 -14.32 -2.35 -4.23
CA PRO A 21 -13.89 -1.07 -3.65
C PRO A 21 -15.01 -0.02 -3.67
N ALA A 22 -16.10 -0.27 -4.41
CA ALA A 22 -17.21 0.66 -4.56
C ALA A 22 -18.24 0.60 -3.42
N VAL A 23 -18.10 -0.36 -2.50
CA VAL A 23 -19.03 -0.54 -1.39
C VAL A 23 -18.41 -0.14 -0.06
N SER A 24 -19.25 0.38 0.83
CA SER A 24 -18.91 0.63 2.23
C SER A 24 -19.39 -0.54 3.07
N VAL A 25 -18.59 -0.93 4.06
CA VAL A 25 -18.91 -2.02 4.97
C VAL A 25 -18.78 -1.57 6.41
N LYS A 26 -19.68 -2.06 7.26
CA LYS A 26 -19.63 -1.89 8.72
C LYS A 26 -19.76 -3.24 9.39
N LEU A 27 -18.83 -3.51 10.30
CA LEU A 27 -18.86 -4.67 11.16
C LEU A 27 -19.24 -4.24 12.58
N HIS A 28 -20.25 -4.90 13.16
CA HIS A 28 -20.66 -4.70 14.54
C HIS A 28 -20.59 -6.02 15.29
N ILE A 29 -19.93 -6.03 16.44
CA ILE A 29 -19.80 -7.19 17.32
C ILE A 29 -20.49 -6.84 18.64
N ASP A 30 -21.46 -7.66 19.03
CA ASP A 30 -22.23 -7.51 20.27
C ASP A 30 -22.33 -8.86 20.98
N GLY A 31 -21.51 -9.04 22.01
CA GLY A 31 -21.34 -10.34 22.67
C GLY A 31 -20.96 -11.43 21.67
N ASP A 32 -21.84 -12.43 21.55
CA ASP A 32 -21.66 -13.59 20.66
C ASP A 32 -22.26 -13.37 19.25
N CYS A 33 -22.72 -12.15 18.96
CA CYS A 33 -23.35 -11.82 17.67
C CYS A 33 -22.44 -10.90 16.84
N MET A 34 -22.21 -11.30 15.59
CA MET A 34 -21.51 -10.49 14.61
C MET A 34 -22.46 -10.10 13.47
N ARG A 35 -22.51 -8.80 13.15
CA ARG A 35 -23.38 -8.24 12.11
C ARG A 35 -22.56 -7.47 11.09
N LEU A 36 -22.67 -7.86 9.83
CA LEU A 36 -22.13 -7.13 8.69
C LEU A 36 -23.23 -6.32 8.03
N SER A 37 -22.91 -5.09 7.65
CA SER A 37 -23.78 -4.26 6.82
C SER A 37 -22.95 -3.74 5.65
N SER A 38 -23.46 -3.93 4.44
CA SER A 38 -22.83 -3.46 3.20
C SER A 38 -23.77 -2.52 2.47
N SER A 39 -23.22 -1.52 1.78
CA SER A 39 -23.99 -0.70 0.83
C SER A 39 -24.17 -1.36 -0.54
N GLY A 40 -23.69 -2.60 -0.74
CA GLY A 40 -23.81 -3.37 -1.98
C GLY A 40 -25.12 -4.17 -2.08
N GLY A 41 -25.52 -4.51 -3.31
CA GLY A 41 -26.69 -5.35 -3.61
C GLY A 41 -28.02 -4.60 -3.44
N SER A 42 -28.37 -3.75 -4.39
CA SER A 42 -29.57 -2.89 -4.30
C SER A 42 -30.84 -3.57 -4.82
N LEU A 43 -30.73 -4.52 -5.74
CA LEU A 43 -31.86 -5.20 -6.38
C LEU A 43 -31.84 -6.71 -6.12
N SER A 44 -33.02 -7.33 -6.19
CA SER A 44 -33.15 -8.78 -6.08
C SER A 44 -32.39 -9.47 -7.21
N GLY A 45 -31.49 -10.39 -6.84
CA GLY A 45 -30.63 -11.12 -7.78
C GLY A 45 -29.24 -10.49 -7.96
N ASP A 46 -29.00 -9.28 -7.45
CA ASP A 46 -27.67 -8.70 -7.43
C ASP A 46 -26.76 -9.48 -6.48
N GLN A 47 -25.49 -9.62 -6.87
CA GLN A 47 -24.47 -10.09 -5.96
C GLN A 47 -24.24 -9.07 -4.86
N VAL A 48 -24.21 -9.54 -3.62
CA VAL A 48 -23.83 -8.74 -2.46
C VAL A 48 -22.31 -8.79 -2.33
N PHE A 49 -21.68 -7.62 -2.38
CA PHE A 49 -20.23 -7.45 -2.19
C PHE A 49 -19.94 -6.87 -0.82
N ILE A 50 -18.71 -7.09 -0.36
CA ILE A 50 -18.13 -6.43 0.80
C ILE A 50 -16.81 -5.75 0.38
N ASN A 51 -16.26 -4.88 1.23
CA ASN A 51 -14.94 -4.31 1.03
C ASN A 51 -14.00 -4.97 2.03
N TYR A 52 -12.88 -5.50 1.53
CA TYR A 52 -11.87 -6.22 2.32
C TYR A 52 -10.88 -5.27 3.00
N GLY A 53 -10.87 -4.00 2.58
CA GLY A 53 -9.88 -2.99 2.95
C GLY A 53 -9.40 -2.24 1.71
N ASP A 54 -8.75 -1.11 1.95
CA ASP A 54 -8.11 -0.30 0.91
C ASP A 54 -6.79 -0.95 0.49
N HIS A 55 -6.89 -1.94 -0.39
CA HIS A 55 -5.77 -2.78 -0.82
C HIS A 55 -5.42 -2.54 -2.29
N GLU A 56 -4.12 -2.43 -2.56
CA GLU A 56 -3.56 -2.43 -3.90
C GLU A 56 -3.69 -3.80 -4.57
N ASN A 57 -3.60 -3.85 -5.90
CA ASN A 57 -3.72 -5.11 -6.64
C ASN A 57 -2.62 -6.11 -6.30
N LEU A 58 -1.41 -5.66 -5.93
CA LEU A 58 -0.34 -6.55 -5.48
C LEU A 58 -0.75 -7.34 -4.23
N PHE A 59 -1.36 -6.66 -3.25
CA PHE A 59 -1.85 -7.30 -2.03
C PHE A 59 -3.03 -8.23 -2.32
N LEU A 60 -4.00 -7.79 -3.12
CA LEU A 60 -5.15 -8.61 -3.51
C LEU A 60 -4.71 -9.90 -4.24
N LEU A 61 -3.69 -9.81 -5.09
CA LEU A 61 -3.15 -10.97 -5.78
C LEU A 61 -2.47 -11.95 -4.82
N CYS A 62 -1.63 -11.45 -3.92
CA CYS A 62 -0.86 -12.28 -2.99
C CYS A 62 -1.75 -12.94 -1.93
N GLU A 63 -2.71 -12.20 -1.36
CA GLU A 63 -3.51 -12.67 -0.21
C GLU A 63 -4.84 -13.31 -0.63
N TYR A 64 -5.41 -12.87 -1.76
CA TYR A 64 -6.76 -13.31 -2.20
C TYR A 64 -6.77 -13.95 -3.61
N GLY A 65 -5.67 -13.93 -4.35
CA GLY A 65 -5.55 -14.60 -5.64
C GLY A 65 -6.29 -13.92 -6.80
N PHE A 66 -6.62 -12.63 -6.70
CA PHE A 66 -7.25 -11.87 -7.78
C PHE A 66 -6.75 -10.42 -7.86
N CYS A 67 -6.94 -9.78 -9.02
CA CYS A 67 -6.74 -8.34 -9.20
C CYS A 67 -8.05 -7.70 -9.64
N ILE A 68 -8.26 -6.44 -9.28
CA ILE A 68 -9.29 -5.58 -9.85
C ILE A 68 -8.78 -5.02 -11.18
N PRO A 69 -9.61 -4.94 -12.24
CA PRO A 69 -9.17 -4.44 -13.55
C PRO A 69 -8.56 -3.04 -13.52
N ASP A 70 -7.67 -2.78 -14.48
CA ASP A 70 -6.92 -1.53 -14.60
C ASP A 70 -7.82 -0.29 -14.53
N GLY A 71 -7.41 0.67 -13.69
CA GLY A 71 -8.12 1.93 -13.47
C GLY A 71 -9.38 1.84 -12.62
N LEU A 72 -9.81 0.63 -12.22
CA LEU A 72 -10.99 0.43 -11.37
C LEU A 72 -10.66 0.26 -9.88
N ASN A 73 -9.40 -0.02 -9.53
CA ASN A 73 -8.96 -0.03 -8.13
C ASN A 73 -8.54 1.38 -7.69
N PRO A 74 -9.30 2.07 -6.82
CA PRO A 74 -8.90 3.40 -6.33
C PRO A 74 -7.69 3.36 -5.39
N SER A 75 -7.41 2.20 -4.79
CA SER A 75 -6.33 1.99 -3.83
C SER A 75 -5.09 1.35 -4.47
N ASP A 76 -5.06 1.26 -5.80
CA ASP A 76 -3.90 0.69 -6.49
C ASP A 76 -2.64 1.53 -6.28
N ALA A 77 -1.52 0.84 -6.11
CA ALA A 77 -0.22 1.44 -5.84
C ALA A 77 0.90 0.62 -6.48
N TYR A 78 1.93 1.32 -6.92
CA TYR A 78 3.15 0.73 -7.42
C TYR A 78 4.32 1.08 -6.51
N PHE A 79 5.12 0.08 -6.16
CA PHE A 79 6.27 0.21 -5.26
C PHE A 79 7.55 0.06 -6.09
N PRO A 80 8.27 1.16 -6.38
CA PRO A 80 9.52 1.07 -7.12
C PRO A 80 10.56 0.29 -6.32
N THR A 81 11.25 -0.62 -6.99
CA THR A 81 12.37 -1.36 -6.44
C THR A 81 13.61 -0.49 -6.34
N TYR A 82 14.58 -0.94 -5.53
CA TYR A 82 15.90 -0.34 -5.44
C TYR A 82 16.54 -0.17 -6.82
N SER A 83 16.46 -1.18 -7.68
CA SER A 83 17.01 -1.12 -9.04
C SER A 83 16.34 -0.08 -9.92
N GLU A 84 15.01 0.02 -9.87
CA GLU A 84 14.25 1.00 -10.65
C GLU A 84 14.60 2.42 -10.20
N LEU A 85 14.73 2.67 -8.90
CA LEU A 85 15.21 3.96 -8.39
C LEU A 85 16.62 4.29 -8.88
N LEU A 86 17.52 3.32 -9.00
CA LEU A 86 18.86 3.53 -9.57
C LEU A 86 18.82 3.90 -11.06
N THR A 87 17.82 3.43 -11.82
CA THR A 87 17.71 3.80 -13.24
C THR A 87 17.39 5.27 -13.45
N VAL A 88 16.78 5.94 -12.46
CA VAL A 88 16.33 7.33 -12.58
C VAL A 88 17.51 8.31 -12.67
N SER A 89 18.66 8.02 -12.05
CA SER A 89 19.91 8.68 -12.41
C SER A 89 21.16 7.88 -11.97
N PRO A 90 22.12 7.60 -12.87
CA PRO A 90 23.29 6.77 -12.54
C PRO A 90 24.27 7.38 -11.52
N LYS A 91 24.16 8.68 -11.21
CA LYS A 91 25.02 9.35 -10.22
C LYS A 91 24.64 9.04 -8.76
N ILE A 92 23.51 8.33 -8.57
CA ILE A 92 22.76 8.20 -7.31
C ILE A 92 23.15 6.97 -6.50
N SER A 93 23.87 5.97 -7.05
CA SER A 93 23.96 4.66 -6.40
C SER A 93 24.52 4.66 -4.98
N ASN A 94 25.47 5.56 -4.69
CA ASN A 94 26.00 5.74 -3.34
C ASN A 94 25.11 6.65 -2.47
N GLU A 95 24.39 7.59 -3.08
CA GLU A 95 23.52 8.55 -2.37
C GLU A 95 22.20 7.92 -1.92
N LEU A 96 21.66 6.97 -2.70
CA LEU A 96 20.39 6.30 -2.37
C LEU A 96 20.48 5.55 -1.04
N ASP A 97 21.57 4.81 -0.79
CA ASP A 97 21.78 4.13 0.49
C ASP A 97 21.80 5.10 1.67
N HIS A 98 22.47 6.24 1.48
CA HIS A 98 22.52 7.29 2.50
C HIS A 98 21.14 7.89 2.76
N VAL A 99 20.38 8.21 1.72
CA VAL A 99 19.02 8.75 1.85
C VAL A 99 18.09 7.74 2.54
N LEU A 100 18.14 6.47 2.16
CA LEU A 100 17.33 5.41 2.78
C LEU A 100 17.66 5.23 4.27
N THR A 101 18.95 5.34 4.62
CA THR A 101 19.42 5.27 6.01
C THR A 101 18.95 6.50 6.82
N GLU A 102 19.15 7.71 6.30
CA GLU A 102 18.77 8.96 6.98
C GLU A 102 17.26 9.09 7.18
N LEU A 103 16.46 8.65 6.18
CA LEU A 103 15.00 8.63 6.27
C LEU A 103 14.45 7.44 7.07
N ASN A 104 15.32 6.54 7.53
CA ASN A 104 14.97 5.35 8.31
C ASN A 104 13.92 4.47 7.60
N ILE A 105 14.01 4.38 6.27
CA ILE A 105 13.07 3.64 5.40
C ILE A 105 13.32 2.13 5.48
N ASP A 106 14.57 1.74 5.79
CA ASP A 106 15.03 0.35 5.79
C ASP A 106 14.39 -0.60 6.81
N ILE A 107 13.49 -0.10 7.66
CA ILE A 107 12.76 -0.88 8.68
C ILE A 107 11.45 -1.47 8.13
N ASP A 108 10.92 -0.96 7.01
CA ASP A 108 9.60 -1.33 6.47
C ASP A 108 9.67 -2.30 5.26
N ILE A 109 10.56 -3.29 5.36
CA ILE A 109 10.83 -4.26 4.29
C ILE A 109 9.66 -5.24 4.17
N SER A 110 9.03 -5.27 3.00
CA SER A 110 7.96 -6.23 2.64
C SER A 110 8.51 -7.56 2.13
N ASP A 111 9.70 -7.57 1.51
CA ASP A 111 10.30 -8.75 0.92
C ASP A 111 11.67 -9.06 1.53
N GLN A 112 11.76 -10.22 2.19
CA GLN A 112 13.01 -10.77 2.74
C GLN A 112 13.90 -11.39 1.65
N SER A 113 13.56 -11.22 0.36
CA SER A 113 14.41 -11.70 -0.73
C SER A 113 15.82 -11.13 -0.60
N SER A 114 16.79 -12.04 -0.58
CA SER A 114 18.20 -11.78 -0.30
C SER A 114 18.87 -10.87 -1.35
N GLU A 115 18.17 -10.51 -2.43
CA GLU A 115 18.69 -9.75 -3.56
C GLU A 115 18.28 -8.28 -3.46
N ARG A 116 19.24 -7.45 -3.04
CA ARG A 116 19.13 -5.99 -2.91
C ARG A 116 18.42 -5.28 -4.07
N VAL A 117 18.55 -5.80 -5.29
CA VAL A 117 18.05 -5.21 -6.53
C VAL A 117 16.51 -5.20 -6.58
N ASN A 118 15.85 -6.23 -6.05
CA ASN A 118 14.40 -6.39 -6.09
C ASN A 118 13.70 -5.85 -4.82
N ARG A 119 14.48 -5.30 -3.88
CA ARG A 119 13.96 -4.74 -2.64
C ARG A 119 13.06 -3.54 -2.91
N TYR A 120 11.90 -3.50 -2.25
CA TYR A 120 10.99 -2.36 -2.22
C TYR A 120 10.51 -2.12 -0.78
N TRP A 121 9.82 -1.00 -0.55
CA TRP A 121 9.33 -0.60 0.78
C TRP A 121 7.88 -0.18 0.69
N LYS A 122 7.05 -0.63 1.63
CA LYS A 122 5.60 -0.32 1.63
C LYS A 122 5.33 1.18 1.76
N SER A 123 6.22 1.91 2.41
CA SER A 123 6.14 3.37 2.57
C SER A 123 6.60 4.16 1.35
N VAL A 124 7.24 3.51 0.37
CA VAL A 124 7.76 4.12 -0.87
C VAL A 124 6.93 3.63 -2.05
N PHE A 125 5.94 4.42 -2.43
CA PHE A 125 5.01 4.06 -3.51
C PHE A 125 4.55 5.28 -4.30
N ILE A 126 3.93 5.01 -5.45
CA ILE A 126 3.11 5.94 -6.22
C ILE A 126 1.70 5.35 -6.35
N SER A 127 0.68 6.16 -6.10
CA SER A 127 -0.73 5.78 -6.26
C SER A 127 -1.44 6.77 -7.19
N ARG A 128 -2.74 6.58 -7.38
CA ARG A 128 -3.59 7.55 -8.10
C ARG A 128 -3.55 8.96 -7.50
N GLY A 129 -3.29 9.09 -6.20
CA GLY A 129 -3.14 10.36 -5.51
C GLY A 129 -1.77 11.03 -5.70
N GLY A 130 -0.83 10.34 -6.35
CA GLY A 130 0.54 10.79 -6.54
C GLY A 130 1.56 9.97 -5.73
N PRO A 131 2.82 10.43 -5.69
CA PRO A 131 3.88 9.78 -4.93
C PRO A 131 3.66 9.93 -3.43
N SER A 132 3.98 8.87 -2.69
CA SER A 132 4.13 8.91 -1.24
C SER A 132 5.13 9.97 -0.78
N TYR A 133 5.00 10.40 0.47
CA TYR A 133 5.93 11.37 1.08
C TYR A 133 7.39 10.90 0.99
N PHE A 134 7.66 9.62 1.27
CA PHE A 134 9.03 9.10 1.21
C PHE A 134 9.56 9.01 -0.22
N LEU A 135 8.72 8.62 -1.19
CA LEU A 135 9.13 8.65 -2.59
C LEU A 135 9.47 10.07 -3.04
N LEU A 136 8.68 11.07 -2.64
CA LEU A 136 8.98 12.48 -2.91
C LEU A 136 10.33 12.91 -2.32
N LEU A 137 10.59 12.60 -1.05
CA LEU A 137 11.86 12.94 -0.41
C LEU A 137 13.06 12.26 -1.06
N ILE A 138 12.91 10.98 -1.43
CA ILE A 138 13.93 10.25 -2.18
C ILE A 138 14.20 10.98 -3.50
N LEU A 139 13.18 11.17 -4.34
CA LEU A 139 13.36 11.82 -5.64
C LEU A 139 13.93 13.24 -5.50
N TYR A 140 13.54 13.96 -4.45
CA TYR A 140 14.05 15.30 -4.15
C TYR A 140 15.54 15.28 -3.81
N ALA A 141 15.95 14.50 -2.80
CA ALA A 141 17.33 14.41 -2.36
C ALA A 141 18.27 13.99 -3.51
N LEU A 142 17.78 13.08 -4.34
CA LEU A 142 18.48 12.57 -5.52
C LEU A 142 18.56 13.56 -6.68
N SER A 143 17.66 14.55 -6.74
CA SER A 143 17.62 15.54 -7.82
C SER A 143 18.44 16.80 -7.52
N PHE A 144 18.58 17.19 -6.25
CA PHE A 144 19.18 18.47 -5.87
C PHE A 144 20.54 18.38 -5.17
N GLY A 145 20.98 17.18 -4.75
CA GLY A 145 22.21 17.03 -3.96
C GLY A 145 22.13 17.77 -2.62
N ALA A 146 23.08 17.53 -1.72
CA ALA A 146 23.04 18.04 -0.34
C ALA A 146 23.14 19.60 -0.18
N GLY A 147 23.06 20.38 -1.26
CA GLY A 147 23.41 21.82 -1.28
C GLY A 147 22.24 22.79 -1.10
N GLU A 148 21.01 22.42 -1.41
CA GLU A 148 19.84 23.29 -1.26
C GLU A 148 18.72 22.52 -0.58
N GLN A 149 18.42 22.84 0.68
CA GLN A 149 17.19 22.39 1.32
C GLN A 149 16.05 23.31 0.90
N PRO A 150 14.91 22.79 0.40
CA PRO A 150 13.81 23.61 -0.03
C PRO A 150 12.97 23.98 1.19
N SER A 151 12.33 25.15 1.15
CA SER A 151 11.34 25.51 2.17
C SER A 151 10.16 24.52 2.12
N ALA A 152 9.54 24.21 3.26
CA ALA A 152 8.40 23.30 3.35
C ALA A 152 7.26 23.64 2.37
N ASN A 153 7.14 24.90 1.98
CA ASN A 153 6.17 25.37 1.00
C ASN A 153 6.38 24.78 -0.40
N GLN A 154 7.61 24.41 -0.78
CA GLN A 154 7.90 23.83 -2.11
C GLN A 154 7.60 22.33 -2.20
N LEU A 155 7.48 21.64 -1.07
CA LEU A 155 7.21 20.20 -1.01
C LEU A 155 5.72 19.86 -0.94
N PHE A 156 4.88 20.85 -0.62
CA PHE A 156 3.44 20.69 -0.44
C PHE A 156 2.66 21.77 -1.21
N PHE A 157 2.74 21.73 -2.54
CA PHE A 157 1.82 22.44 -3.43
C PHE A 157 0.83 21.46 -4.06
#